data_AF-A0A6P1YST1-F1
#
_entry.id   AF-A0A6P1YST1-F1
#
_cell.length_a   1.000
_cell.length_b   1.000
_cell.length_c   1.000
_cell.angle_alpha   90.00
_cell.angle_beta   90.00
_cell.angle_gamma   90.00
#
_symmetry.space_group_name_H-M   'P 1'
#
loop_
_entity.id
_entity.type
_entity.pdbx_description
1 polymer ?
#
loop_
_entity_poly.entity_id
_entity_poly.type
_entity_poly.pdbx_seq_one_letter_code
_entity_poly.pdbx_strand_id
1 'polypeptide(L)' 'MRVSDTAGAARIGVLDDTGVMIYPDSYAVTAVTRDPAYNLLTTTISDGSTTWVQTITRDAAGNFATVSRWVRQ' A
#
# COMPACT_ATOMS: atom_id res chain seq x y z
N MET A 1 21.48 -1.47 16.51
CA MET A 1 21.78 -0.93 15.18
C MET A 1 20.51 -0.24 14.67
N ARG A 2 20.44 1.09 14.77
CA ARG A 2 19.36 1.87 14.17
C ARG A 2 19.86 2.29 12.80
N VAL A 3 19.19 1.84 11.73
CA VAL A 3 19.43 2.37 10.40
C VAL A 3 18.81 3.76 10.38
N SER A 4 19.64 4.78 10.53
CA SER A 4 19.24 6.16 10.24
C SER A 4 19.18 6.30 8.73
N ASP A 5 17.99 6.51 8.21
CA ASP A 5 17.77 6.71 6.78
C ASP A 5 18.61 7.91 6.32
N THR A 6 19.55 7.63 5.44
CA THR A 6 20.49 8.64 4.93
C THR A 6 19.76 9.32 3.79
N ALA A 7 19.58 10.64 3.86
CA ALA A 7 19.04 11.42 2.76
C ALA A 7 19.77 11.06 1.45
N GLY A 8 19.10 10.31 0.55
CA GLY A 8 19.71 9.89 -0.71
C GLY A 8 19.24 8.57 -1.35
N ALA A 9 18.42 7.74 -0.70
CA ALA A 9 17.81 6.62 -1.40
C ALA A 9 16.75 7.15 -2.37
N ALA A 10 16.89 6.90 -3.68
CA ALA A 10 15.83 7.18 -4.63
C ALA A 10 14.58 6.39 -4.22
N ARG A 11 13.53 7.11 -3.82
CA ARG A 11 12.25 6.50 -3.41
C ARG A 11 11.39 6.28 -4.64
N ILE A 12 10.69 5.17 -4.68
CA ILE A 12 9.74 4.87 -5.76
C ILE A 12 8.41 5.50 -5.38
N GLY A 13 8.11 6.63 -6.00
CA GLY A 13 6.77 7.22 -5.96
C GLY A 13 5.83 6.47 -6.91
N VAL A 14 4.55 6.42 -6.54
CA VAL A 14 3.47 5.89 -7.39
C VAL A 14 2.36 6.92 -7.49
N LEU A 15 1.63 6.92 -8.61
CA LEU A 15 0.43 7.74 -8.75
C LEU A 15 -0.75 7.02 -8.10
N ASP A 16 -1.50 7.73 -7.27
CA ASP A 16 -2.81 7.27 -6.80
C ASP A 16 -3.86 7.30 -7.92
N ASP A 17 -5.09 6.88 -7.60
CA ASP A 17 -6.21 6.84 -8.55
C ASP A 17 -6.62 8.21 -9.10
N THR A 18 -6.23 9.29 -8.41
CA THR A 18 -6.46 10.67 -8.83
C THR A 18 -5.29 11.27 -9.62
N GLY A 19 -4.19 10.52 -9.79
CA GLY A 19 -2.99 10.97 -10.48
C GLY A 19 -2.02 11.78 -9.61
N VAL A 20 -2.20 11.77 -8.29
CA VAL A 20 -1.29 12.44 -7.35
C VAL A 20 -0.15 11.49 -6.98
N MET A 21 1.08 11.99 -7.00
CA MET A 21 2.25 11.21 -6.58
C MET A 21 2.25 11.01 -5.07
N ILE A 22 2.36 9.75 -4.64
CA ILE A 22 2.50 9.35 -3.24
C ILE A 22 3.71 8.43 -3.05
N TYR A 23 4.17 8.33 -1.81
CA TYR A 23 5.27 7.45 -1.39
C TYR A 23 4.74 6.55 -0.27
N PRO A 24 4.11 5.41 -0.60
CA PRO A 24 3.37 4.59 0.36
C PRO A 24 4.16 4.16 1.59
N ASP A 25 5.47 3.95 1.42
CA ASP A 25 6.44 3.63 2.47
C ASP A 25 6.71 4.78 3.46
N SER A 26 6.20 5.99 3.19
CA SER A 26 6.23 7.13 4.14
C SER A 26 5.06 7.17 5.10
N TYR A 27 4.00 6.40 4.81
CA TYR A 27 2.70 6.55 5.47
C TYR A 27 2.48 5.42 6.46
N ALA A 28 1.75 5.71 7.53
CA ALA A 28 1.43 4.72 8.53
C ALA A 28 0.42 3.72 7.95
N VAL A 29 0.69 2.42 8.08
CA VAL A 29 -0.32 1.39 7.83
C VAL A 29 -1.33 1.42 8.97
N THR A 30 -2.58 1.75 8.67
CA THR A 30 -3.64 1.90 9.67
C THR A 30 -4.60 0.71 9.73
N ALA A 31 -4.71 -0.06 8.64
CA ALA A 31 -5.52 -1.27 8.61
C ALA A 31 -5.02 -2.27 7.57
N VAL A 32 -5.29 -3.56 7.83
CA VAL A 32 -5.02 -4.68 6.94
C VAL A 32 -6.17 -5.67 7.03
N THR A 33 -6.63 -6.19 5.90
CA THR A 33 -7.58 -7.31 5.87
C THR A 33 -6.94 -8.55 5.24
N ARG A 34 -7.39 -9.73 5.68
CA ARG A 34 -6.90 -11.03 5.22
C ARG A 34 -8.06 -11.98 4.94
N ASP A 35 -7.82 -12.92 4.03
CA ASP A 35 -8.74 -14.04 3.82
C ASP A 35 -8.61 -15.10 4.95
N PRO A 36 -9.46 -16.15 4.98
CA PRO A 36 -9.36 -17.22 5.98
C PRO A 36 -8.05 -18.02 5.96
N ALA A 37 -7.31 -17.99 4.85
CA ALA A 37 -6.00 -18.59 4.71
C ALA A 37 -4.86 -17.62 5.10
N TYR A 38 -5.20 -16.48 5.72
CA TYR A 38 -4.30 -15.40 6.15
C TYR A 38 -3.56 -14.68 5.03
N ASN A 39 -4.01 -14.79 3.79
CA ASN A 39 -3.45 -14.00 2.70
C ASN A 39 -3.93 -12.56 2.76
N LEU A 40 -3.05 -11.62 2.41
CA LEU A 40 -3.37 -10.19 2.33
C LEU A 40 -4.42 -9.90 1.25
N LEU A 41 -5.48 -9.16 1.62
CA LEU A 41 -6.56 -8.70 0.73
C LEU A 41 -6.55 -7.19 0.54
N THR A 42 -6.43 -6.43 1.63
CA THR A 42 -6.30 -4.96 1.55
C THR A 42 -5.26 -4.43 2.50
N THR A 43 -4.65 -3.31 2.12
CA THR A 43 -3.80 -2.50 2.99
C THR A 43 -4.28 -1.06 2.93
N THR A 44 -4.39 -0.44 4.09
CA THR A 44 -4.77 0.96 4.24
C THR A 44 -3.59 1.74 4.82
N ILE A 45 -3.22 2.84 4.17
CA ILE A 45 -2.18 3.76 4.64
C ILE A 45 -2.75 5.16 4.84
N SER A 46 -2.14 5.96 5.72
CA SER A 46 -2.53 7.34 5.93
C SER A 46 -1.33 8.24 6.27
N ASP A 47 -1.40 9.49 5.81
CA ASP A 47 -0.52 10.58 6.19
C ASP A 47 -1.08 11.42 7.37
N GLY A 48 -2.21 10.98 7.96
CA GLY A 48 -2.93 11.68 9.01
C GLY A 48 -4.05 12.62 8.51
N SER A 49 -4.06 12.98 7.22
CA SER A 49 -5.10 13.81 6.60
C SER A 49 -5.87 13.09 5.50
N THR A 50 -5.21 12.25 4.72
CA THR A 50 -5.76 11.46 3.63
C THR A 50 -5.51 9.98 3.94
N THR A 51 -6.43 9.12 3.50
CA THR A 51 -6.29 7.67 3.59
C THR A 51 -6.28 7.10 2.18
N TRP A 52 -5.44 6.09 1.95
CA TRP A 52 -5.41 5.34 0.71
C TRP A 52 -5.58 3.85 0.98
N VAL A 53 -6.36 3.19 0.12
CA VAL A 53 -6.57 1.74 0.16
C VAL A 53 -5.99 1.10 -1.09
N GLN A 54 -5.22 0.04 -0.92
CA GLN A 54 -4.82 -0.85 -2.00
C GLN A 54 -5.43 -2.22 -1.80
N THR A 55 -6.01 -2.78 -2.87
CA THR A 55 -6.63 -4.08 -2.88
C THR A 55 -5.81 -5.06 -3.70
N ILE A 56 -5.69 -6.28 -3.19
CA ILE A 56 -5.03 -7.41 -3.82
C ILE A 56 -6.11 -8.44 -4.16
N THR A 57 -6.23 -8.77 -5.44
CA THR A 57 -7.12 -9.83 -5.91
C THR A 57 -6.30 -11.08 -6.21
N ARG A 58 -6.86 -12.24 -5.85
CA ARG A 58 -6.27 -13.55 -6.08
C ARG A 58 -7.13 -14.38 -7.01
N ASP A 59 -6.50 -15.28 -7.76
CA ASP A 59 -7.21 -16.27 -8.56
C ASP A 59 -7.77 -17.40 -7.68
N ALA A 60 -8.52 -18.33 -8.29
CA ALA A 60 -9.12 -19.46 -7.57
C ALA A 60 -8.07 -20.43 -6.99
N ALA A 61 -6.82 -20.38 -7.46
CA ALA A 61 -5.71 -21.16 -6.93
C ALA A 61 -4.96 -20.44 -5.79
N GLY A 62 -5.35 -19.20 -5.45
CA GLY A 62 -4.75 -18.40 -4.39
C GLY A 62 -3.55 -17.56 -4.83
N ASN A 63 -3.20 -17.56 -6.12
CA ASN A 63 -2.10 -16.75 -6.65
C ASN A 63 -2.52 -15.29 -6.79
N PHE A 64 -1.55 -14.38 -6.76
CA PHE A 64 -1.79 -12.97 -7.07
C PHE A 64 -2.30 -12.82 -8.52
N ALA A 65 -3.50 -12.25 -8.68
CA ALA A 65 -4.08 -11.95 -9.98
C ALA A 65 -3.89 -10.48 -10.34
N THR A 66 -4.25 -9.56 -9.43
CA THR A 66 -4.11 -8.12 -9.64
C THR A 66 -3.82 -7.39 -8.33
N VAL A 67 -3.22 -6.20 -8.46
CA VAL A 67 -3.06 -5.23 -7.39
C VAL A 67 -3.62 -3.91 -7.89
N SER A 68 -4.53 -3.29 -7.15
CA SER A 68 -5.12 -2.01 -7.53
C SER A 68 -4.10 -0.88 -7.40
N ARG A 69 -4.39 0.26 -8.05
CA ARG A 69 -3.80 1.53 -7.62
C ARG A 69 -4.21 1.82 -6.17
N TRP A 70 -3.45 2.68 -5.52
CA TRP A 70 -3.88 3.28 -4.26
C TRP A 70 -5.10 4.16 -4.52
N VAL A 71 -6.21 3.86 -3.85
CA VAL A 71 -7.47 4.58 -3.99
C VAL A 71 -7.60 5.56 -2.83
N ARG A 72 -7.66 6.85 -3.14
CA ARG A 72 -7.88 7.91 -2.16
C ARG A 72 -9.29 7.81 -1.57
N GLN A 73 -9.42 8.01 -0.26
CA GLN A 73 -10.70 8.02 0.48
C GLN A 73 -11.08 9.42 0.92
#